data_AF-A0A924XRT5-F1
#
_entry.id   AF-A0A924XRT5-F1
#
_cell.length_a   1.000
_cell.length_b   1.000
_cell.length_c   1.000
_cell.angle_alpha   90.00
_cell.angle_beta   90.00
_cell.angle_gamma   90.00
#
_symmetry.space_group_name_H-M   'P 1'
#
loop_
_entity.id
_entity.type
_entity.pdbx_description
1 polymer ?
#
loop_
_entity_poly.entity_id
_entity_poly.type
_entity_poly.pdbx_seq_one_letter_code
_entity_poly.pdbx_strand_id
1 'polypeptide(L)'
;MTAWGLGVFAIGLAWVGLWRTRVRWAGVIAMLGGLLSPLTAPPPDILLSSEARLIAVRDGATYVQARSGASKFTRAAWQNHLAAGPLLPLQTGEPPSCGPETCRIERNGTVVLLLRGKSGAGDCTGVALVVSAEPAREECPGIPYVDRFSVWRNGAHAIWLTTAGPRILSDRAVRGDRPWVPGLPVPRRVVPNLPMAATDDLPPALED
;
A
#
# COMPACT_ATOMS: atom_id res chain seq x y z
N MET A 1 0.39 -16.61 -7.70
CA MET A 1 -0.43 -17.41 -8.64
C MET A 1 -1.79 -16.76 -8.71
N THR A 2 -2.27 -16.43 -9.91
CA THR A 2 -3.61 -15.86 -10.09
C THR A 2 -4.67 -16.92 -9.78
N ALA A 3 -5.90 -16.52 -9.42
CA ALA A 3 -6.97 -17.46 -9.08
C ALA A 3 -7.27 -18.42 -10.24
N TRP A 4 -7.26 -17.92 -11.48
CA TRP A 4 -7.44 -18.75 -12.68
C TRP A 4 -6.27 -19.71 -12.89
N GLY A 5 -5.03 -19.29 -12.61
CA GLY A 5 -3.84 -20.12 -12.76
C GLY A 5 -3.87 -21.34 -11.85
N LEU A 6 -4.32 -21.16 -10.61
CA LEU A 6 -4.55 -22.26 -9.67
C LEU A 6 -5.59 -23.25 -10.21
N GLY A 7 -6.71 -22.74 -10.74
CA GLY A 7 -7.77 -23.58 -11.33
C GLY A 7 -7.26 -24.40 -12.51
N VAL A 8 -6.55 -23.78 -13.44
CA VAL A 8 -5.95 -24.47 -14.60
C VAL A 8 -4.94 -25.53 -14.15
N PHE A 9 -4.11 -25.22 -13.16
CA PHE A 9 -3.16 -26.18 -12.61
C PHE A 9 -3.85 -27.39 -11.96
N ALA A 10 -4.89 -27.15 -11.14
CA ALA A 10 -5.64 -28.21 -10.48
C ALA A 10 -6.38 -29.12 -11.48
N ILE A 11 -6.98 -28.54 -12.51
CA ILE A 11 -7.61 -29.30 -13.61
C ILE A 11 -6.56 -30.13 -14.35
N GLY A 12 -5.39 -29.56 -14.63
CA GLY A 12 -4.28 -30.27 -15.25
C GLY A 12 -3.81 -31.46 -14.41
N LEU A 13 -3.67 -31.28 -13.08
CA LEU A 13 -3.32 -32.35 -12.14
C LEU A 13 -4.37 -33.47 -12.14
N ALA A 14 -5.66 -33.12 -12.07
CA ALA A 14 -6.76 -34.08 -12.12
C ALA A 14 -6.77 -34.85 -13.46
N TRP A 15 -6.53 -34.17 -14.58
CA TRP A 15 -6.48 -34.77 -15.91
C TRP A 15 -5.37 -35.83 -16.03
N VAL A 16 -4.17 -35.53 -15.52
CA VAL A 16 -3.07 -36.50 -15.50
C VAL A 16 -3.40 -37.72 -14.65
N GLY A 17 -4.11 -37.53 -13.53
CA GLY A 17 -4.53 -38.64 -12.65
C GLY A 17 -5.63 -39.52 -13.23
N LEU A 18 -6.52 -38.98 -14.06
CA LEU A 18 -7.66 -39.70 -14.64
C LEU A 18 -7.30 -40.54 -15.88
N TRP A 19 -6.40 -40.04 -16.73
CA TRP A 19 -6.12 -40.68 -18.02
C TRP A 19 -4.82 -41.49 -18.01
N ARG A 20 -4.90 -42.79 -18.35
CA ARG A 20 -3.72 -43.68 -18.50
C ARG A 20 -3.04 -43.63 -19.88
N THR A 21 -3.68 -43.02 -20.88
CA THR A 21 -3.19 -42.97 -22.27
C THR A 21 -2.35 -41.72 -22.56
N ARG A 22 -1.84 -41.57 -23.80
CA ARG A 22 -1.07 -40.38 -24.24
C ARG A 22 -1.83 -39.05 -24.06
N VAL A 23 -3.15 -39.10 -23.93
CA VAL A 23 -4.00 -37.93 -23.66
C VAL A 23 -3.66 -37.24 -22.34
N ARG A 24 -3.02 -37.95 -21.39
CA ARG A 24 -2.57 -37.36 -20.11
C ARG A 24 -1.63 -36.16 -20.28
N TRP A 25 -0.86 -36.10 -21.37
CA TRP A 25 0.10 -35.01 -21.62
C TRP A 25 -0.57 -33.65 -21.84
N ALA A 26 -1.84 -33.62 -22.26
CA ALA A 26 -2.61 -32.37 -22.31
C ALA A 26 -2.76 -31.74 -20.92
N GLY A 27 -2.86 -32.55 -19.86
CA GLY A 27 -2.89 -32.08 -18.48
C GLY A 27 -1.57 -31.44 -18.03
N VAL A 28 -0.43 -31.98 -18.50
CA VAL A 28 0.89 -31.38 -18.25
C VAL A 28 1.01 -30.00 -18.90
N ILE A 29 0.53 -29.84 -20.14
CA ILE A 29 0.48 -28.52 -20.81
C ILE A 29 -0.38 -27.54 -20.01
N ALA A 30 -1.55 -27.99 -19.52
CA ALA A 30 -2.39 -27.16 -18.66
C ALA A 30 -1.67 -26.77 -17.35
N MET A 31 -1.00 -27.71 -16.68
CA MET A 31 -0.21 -27.43 -15.47
C MET A 31 0.89 -26.39 -15.74
N LEU A 32 1.61 -26.49 -16.85
CA LEU A 32 2.61 -25.49 -17.24
C LEU A 32 1.97 -24.12 -17.48
N GLY A 33 0.81 -24.06 -18.15
CA GLY A 33 0.05 -22.82 -18.33
C GLY A 33 -0.37 -22.19 -16.99
N GLY A 34 -0.85 -23.00 -16.05
CA GLY A 34 -1.18 -22.56 -14.69
C GLY A 34 0.04 -22.06 -13.91
N LEU A 35 1.19 -22.71 -14.07
CA LEU A 35 2.45 -22.34 -13.42
C LEU A 35 3.01 -21.00 -13.96
N LEU A 36 2.85 -20.75 -15.25
CA LEU A 36 3.26 -19.49 -15.90
C LEU A 36 2.27 -18.34 -15.67
N SER A 37 1.10 -18.61 -15.08
CA SER A 37 0.09 -17.58 -14.80
C SER A 37 0.57 -16.33 -14.04
N PRO A 38 1.52 -16.39 -13.08
CA PRO A 38 1.98 -15.19 -12.37
C PRO A 38 2.63 -14.16 -13.30
N LEU A 39 3.17 -14.58 -14.45
CA LEU A 39 3.81 -13.69 -15.43
C LEU A 39 2.81 -12.68 -16.05
N THR A 40 1.51 -12.97 -15.95
CA THR A 40 0.45 -12.09 -16.46
C THR A 40 -0.03 -11.05 -15.45
N ALA A 41 0.38 -11.15 -14.18
CA ALA A 41 -0.03 -10.23 -13.13
C ALA A 41 1.09 -9.20 -12.89
N PRO A 42 0.94 -7.95 -13.33
CA PRO A 42 1.95 -6.93 -13.06
C PRO A 42 2.08 -6.73 -11.55
N PRO A 43 3.31 -6.73 -10.99
CA PRO A 43 3.46 -6.44 -9.57
C PRO A 43 3.10 -4.98 -9.30
N PRO A 44 2.73 -4.62 -8.06
CA PRO A 44 2.40 -3.24 -7.70
C PRO A 44 3.60 -2.31 -7.81
N ASP A 45 3.33 -1.03 -8.08
CA ASP A 45 4.35 0.03 -8.15
C ASP A 45 4.66 0.61 -6.77
N ILE A 46 3.66 0.70 -5.90
CA ILE A 46 3.81 1.19 -4.53
C ILE A 46 3.12 0.24 -3.55
N LEU A 47 3.79 -0.06 -2.45
CA LEU A 47 3.27 -0.87 -1.34
C LEU A 47 3.34 -0.08 -0.03
N LEU A 48 2.24 -0.08 0.73
CA LEU A 48 2.14 0.48 2.07
C LEU A 48 1.87 -0.64 3.07
N SER A 49 2.66 -0.71 4.15
CA SER A 49 2.41 -1.69 5.20
C SER A 49 1.18 -1.34 6.04
N SER A 50 0.62 -2.33 6.73
CA SER A 50 -0.53 -2.18 7.64
C SER A 50 -0.27 -1.26 8.84
N GLU A 51 0.98 -0.90 9.09
CA GLU A 51 1.40 0.01 10.18
C GLU A 51 1.69 1.43 9.68
N ALA A 52 1.63 1.66 8.36
CA ALA A 52 2.11 2.89 7.70
C ALA A 52 3.56 3.24 8.07
N ARG A 53 4.39 2.22 8.37
CA ARG A 53 5.81 2.38 8.75
C ARG A 53 6.78 1.95 7.65
N LEU A 54 6.28 1.23 6.65
CA LEU A 54 7.04 0.82 5.48
C LEU A 54 6.28 1.26 4.23
N ILE A 55 7.01 1.92 3.35
CA ILE A 55 6.55 2.30 2.02
C ILE A 55 7.60 1.78 1.05
N ALA A 56 7.21 0.91 0.12
CA ALA A 56 8.08 0.47 -0.97
C ALA A 56 7.60 1.09 -2.27
N VAL A 57 8.54 1.57 -3.06
CA VAL A 57 8.33 2.17 -4.38
C VAL A 57 9.20 1.42 -5.36
N ARG A 58 8.64 1.02 -6.49
CA ARG A 58 9.37 0.36 -7.56
C ARG A 58 9.57 1.31 -8.71
N ASP A 59 10.83 1.68 -8.95
CA ASP A 59 11.25 2.52 -10.06
C ASP A 59 12.60 2.05 -10.62
N GLY A 60 12.56 1.10 -11.56
CA GLY A 60 13.74 0.32 -11.99
C GLY A 60 14.21 -0.66 -10.90
N ALA A 61 14.65 -0.13 -9.76
CA ALA A 61 14.93 -0.85 -8.52
C ALA A 61 13.77 -0.72 -7.52
N THR A 62 13.82 -1.49 -6.42
CA THR A 62 12.84 -1.35 -5.33
C THR A 62 13.45 -0.55 -4.19
N TYR A 63 12.89 0.63 -3.98
CA TYR A 63 13.25 1.54 -2.91
C TYR A 63 12.28 1.42 -1.75
N VAL A 64 12.79 1.51 -0.54
CA VAL A 64 12.00 1.36 0.68
C VAL A 64 12.27 2.53 1.62
N GLN A 65 11.19 3.21 2.00
CA GLN A 65 11.17 4.10 3.14
C GLN A 65 10.72 3.31 4.37
N ALA A 66 11.54 3.34 5.42
CA ALA A 66 11.22 2.71 6.68
C ALA A 66 11.29 3.71 7.83
N ARG A 67 10.25 3.75 8.65
CA ARG A 67 10.21 4.52 9.90
C ARG A 67 10.69 3.66 11.06
N SER A 68 10.92 4.30 12.21
CA SER A 68 11.30 3.61 13.44
C SER A 68 10.28 2.53 13.81
N GLY A 69 10.77 1.35 14.19
CA GLY A 69 9.93 0.21 14.53
C GLY A 69 9.20 -0.43 13.34
N ALA A 70 9.67 -0.22 12.11
CA ALA A 70 9.20 -0.93 10.92
C ALA A 70 9.50 -2.44 10.98
N SER A 71 8.50 -3.27 10.62
CA SER A 71 8.62 -4.74 10.62
C SER A 71 9.69 -5.26 9.64
N LYS A 72 10.76 -5.86 10.18
CA LYS A 72 11.80 -6.56 9.38
C LYS A 72 11.21 -7.74 8.61
N PHE A 73 10.25 -8.45 9.21
CA PHE A 73 9.56 -9.56 8.57
C PHE A 73 8.80 -9.11 7.32
N THR A 74 8.02 -8.02 7.43
CA THR A 74 7.26 -7.48 6.28
C THR A 74 8.21 -7.05 5.16
N ARG A 75 9.33 -6.40 5.52
CA ARG A 75 10.36 -6.01 4.55
C ARG A 75 10.95 -7.22 3.81
N ALA A 76 11.33 -8.27 4.53
CA ALA A 76 11.87 -9.49 3.92
C ALA A 76 10.82 -10.22 3.06
N ALA A 77 9.56 -10.25 3.51
CA ALA A 77 8.46 -10.83 2.74
C ALA A 77 8.24 -10.09 1.41
N TRP A 78 8.30 -8.75 1.41
CA TRP A 78 8.22 -7.96 0.17
C TRP A 78 9.40 -8.22 -0.75
N GLN A 79 10.62 -8.28 -0.21
CA GLN A 79 11.82 -8.56 -1.00
C GLN A 79 11.69 -9.89 -1.76
N ASN A 80 11.26 -10.94 -1.06
CA ASN A 80 11.06 -12.27 -1.64
C ASN A 80 9.90 -12.27 -2.65
N HIS A 81 8.77 -11.64 -2.30
CA HIS A 81 7.58 -11.66 -3.16
C HIS A 81 7.77 -10.89 -4.47
N LEU A 82 8.47 -9.75 -4.42
CA LEU A 82 8.73 -8.92 -5.59
C LEU A 82 9.95 -9.39 -6.39
N ALA A 83 10.68 -10.40 -5.91
CA ALA A 83 12.00 -10.78 -6.44
C ALA A 83 12.91 -9.56 -6.62
N ALA A 84 12.83 -8.59 -5.69
CA ALA A 84 13.29 -7.22 -5.87
C ALA A 84 14.82 -7.04 -5.77
N GLY A 85 15.59 -8.10 -5.55
CA GLY A 85 17.02 -7.97 -5.20
C GLY A 85 17.20 -7.21 -3.88
N PRO A 86 18.33 -6.50 -3.67
CA PRO A 86 18.52 -5.69 -2.47
C PRO A 86 17.54 -4.50 -2.45
N LEU A 87 16.85 -4.31 -1.33
CA LEU A 87 15.97 -3.17 -1.12
C LEU A 87 16.80 -1.93 -0.78
N LEU A 88 16.77 -0.93 -1.64
CA LEU A 88 17.53 0.31 -1.47
C LEU A 88 16.78 1.28 -0.56
N PRO A 89 17.45 2.02 0.34
CA PRO A 89 16.80 3.03 1.15
C PRO A 89 16.37 4.22 0.28
N LEU A 90 15.11 4.64 0.38
CA LEU A 90 14.60 5.84 -0.31
C LEU A 90 15.18 7.15 0.28
N GLN A 91 15.85 7.07 1.44
CA GLN A 91 16.40 8.23 2.17
C GLN A 91 17.68 8.78 1.55
N THR A 92 18.41 7.98 0.77
CA THR A 92 19.73 8.36 0.23
C THR A 92 19.65 9.13 -1.09
N GLY A 93 18.45 9.48 -1.57
CA GLY A 93 18.28 10.38 -2.73
C GLY A 93 18.14 9.70 -4.09
N GLU A 94 17.95 8.39 -4.15
CA GLU A 94 17.54 7.67 -5.35
C GLU A 94 16.15 7.05 -5.12
N PRO A 95 15.20 7.14 -6.08
CA PRO A 95 15.31 7.56 -7.49
C PRO A 95 15.52 9.09 -7.68
N PRO A 96 16.01 9.54 -8.85
CA PRO A 96 16.39 10.94 -9.13
C PRO A 96 15.26 11.97 -8.98
N SER A 97 14.01 11.53 -8.76
CA SER A 97 12.82 12.37 -8.55
C SER A 97 12.40 12.52 -7.08
N CYS A 98 13.20 12.02 -6.13
CA CYS A 98 12.98 12.14 -4.70
C CYS A 98 13.79 13.27 -4.06
N GLY A 99 13.11 14.33 -3.64
CA GLY A 99 13.67 15.37 -2.76
C GLY A 99 13.67 14.95 -1.28
N PRO A 100 14.08 15.84 -0.35
CA PRO A 100 14.16 15.54 1.08
C PRO A 100 12.79 15.28 1.74
N GLU A 101 11.76 16.03 1.37
CA GLU A 101 10.42 15.95 2.01
C GLU A 101 9.37 15.30 1.10
N THR A 102 9.57 15.31 -0.21
CA THR A 102 8.59 14.80 -1.19
C THR A 102 9.28 13.97 -2.27
N CYS A 103 8.58 12.95 -2.74
CA CYS A 103 8.98 12.09 -3.84
C CYS A 103 7.90 12.11 -4.90
N ARG A 104 8.23 12.62 -6.09
CA ARG A 104 7.30 12.62 -7.24
C ARG A 104 7.62 11.40 -8.11
N ILE A 105 6.66 10.51 -8.26
CA ILE A 105 6.82 9.27 -9.01
C ILE A 105 5.86 9.32 -10.19
N GLU A 106 6.40 9.20 -11.40
CA GLU A 106 5.59 9.16 -12.61
C GLU A 106 5.73 7.80 -13.29
N ARG A 107 4.58 7.21 -13.66
CA ARG A 107 4.55 5.96 -14.41
C ARG A 107 3.29 5.89 -15.25
N ASN A 108 3.43 5.52 -16.52
CA ASN A 108 2.32 5.43 -17.47
C ASN A 108 1.50 6.74 -17.55
N GLY A 109 2.16 7.90 -17.42
CA GLY A 109 1.51 9.23 -17.40
C GLY A 109 0.73 9.55 -16.12
N THR A 110 0.74 8.66 -15.13
CA THR A 110 0.14 8.90 -13.81
C THR A 110 1.22 9.34 -12.83
N VAL A 111 1.00 10.50 -12.21
CA VAL A 111 1.89 11.05 -11.18
C VAL A 111 1.34 10.74 -9.79
N VAL A 112 2.20 10.22 -8.92
CA VAL A 112 1.95 10.05 -7.49
C VAL A 112 2.93 10.88 -6.68
N LEU A 113 2.41 11.56 -5.67
CA LEU A 113 3.20 12.32 -4.71
C LEU A 113 3.30 11.54 -3.41
N LEU A 114 4.51 11.08 -3.08
CA LEU A 114 4.82 10.48 -1.80
C LEU A 114 5.35 11.56 -0.85
N LEU A 115 4.62 11.84 0.21
CA LEU A 115 5.02 12.78 1.26
C LEU A 115 5.83 12.06 2.34
N ARG A 116 6.89 12.71 2.82
CA ARG A 116 7.78 12.18 3.85
C ARG A 116 7.77 13.15 5.02
N GLY A 117 7.25 12.74 6.16
CA GLY A 117 7.20 13.61 7.33
C GLY A 117 6.05 14.62 7.26
N LYS A 118 6.17 15.69 8.05
CA LYS A 118 5.27 16.85 7.98
C LYS A 118 5.75 17.76 6.85
N SER A 119 5.68 17.28 5.61
CA SER A 119 5.91 18.17 4.48
C SER A 119 4.77 19.19 4.47
N GLY A 120 5.09 20.49 4.48
CA GLY A 120 4.09 21.49 4.12
C GLY A 120 3.53 21.20 2.71
N ALA A 121 2.39 21.81 2.38
CA ALA A 121 1.66 21.62 1.12
C ALA A 121 2.60 21.31 -0.06
N GLY A 122 2.59 20.05 -0.51
CA GLY A 122 3.43 19.61 -1.61
C GLY A 122 2.97 20.23 -2.93
N ASP A 123 3.82 20.18 -3.97
CA ASP A 123 3.37 20.56 -5.31
C ASP A 123 2.38 19.52 -5.86
N CYS A 124 1.10 19.81 -5.67
CA CYS A 124 -0.02 18.98 -6.08
C CYS A 124 -0.32 19.08 -7.59
N THR A 125 0.44 19.88 -8.35
CA THR A 125 0.16 20.13 -9.76
C THR A 125 0.29 18.85 -10.58
N GLY A 126 -0.82 18.46 -11.22
CA GLY A 126 -0.91 17.24 -12.04
C GLY A 126 -0.78 15.93 -11.25
N VAL A 127 -0.94 15.94 -9.92
CA VAL A 127 -0.85 14.74 -9.07
C VAL A 127 -2.19 14.00 -9.09
N ALA A 128 -2.13 12.69 -9.35
CA ALA A 128 -3.31 11.83 -9.37
C ALA A 128 -3.56 11.10 -8.04
N LEU A 129 -2.54 10.96 -7.19
CA LEU A 129 -2.63 10.31 -5.88
C LEU A 129 -1.57 10.85 -4.92
N VAL A 130 -1.96 11.07 -3.67
CA VAL A 130 -1.01 11.36 -2.57
C VAL A 130 -0.84 10.11 -1.71
N VAL A 131 0.40 9.77 -1.37
CA VAL A 131 0.72 8.66 -0.46
C VAL A 131 1.54 9.22 0.71
N SER A 132 1.20 8.85 1.94
CA SER A 132 1.95 9.30 3.11
C SER A 132 1.92 8.29 4.26
N ALA A 133 2.99 8.28 5.06
CA ALA A 133 3.06 7.55 6.33
C ALA A 133 2.45 8.34 7.50
N GLU A 134 2.12 9.60 7.27
CA GLU A 134 1.50 10.55 8.17
C GLU A 134 0.10 10.94 7.64
N PRO A 135 -0.75 11.60 8.44
CA PRO A 135 -1.99 12.19 7.93
C PRO A 135 -1.68 13.22 6.85
N ALA A 136 -2.31 13.10 5.67
CA ALA A 136 -2.02 13.94 4.49
C ALA A 136 -3.27 14.58 3.87
N ARG A 137 -4.42 14.50 4.54
CA ARG A 137 -5.72 14.93 4.00
C ARG A 137 -5.73 16.41 3.57
N GLU A 138 -4.98 17.26 4.25
CA GLU A 138 -4.99 18.71 4.03
C GLU A 138 -3.92 19.19 3.05
N GLU A 139 -2.99 18.31 2.65
CA GLU A 139 -1.82 18.74 1.88
C GLU A 139 -2.12 18.96 0.40
N CYS A 140 -3.06 18.18 -0.16
CA CYS A 140 -3.54 18.34 -1.53
C CYS A 140 -5.07 18.24 -1.57
N PRO A 141 -5.79 19.36 -1.38
CA PRO A 141 -7.24 19.39 -1.43
C PRO A 141 -7.79 18.87 -2.78
N GLY A 142 -8.77 17.97 -2.73
CA GLY A 142 -9.43 17.43 -3.94
C GLY A 142 -8.73 16.27 -4.64
N ILE A 143 -7.51 15.91 -4.22
CA ILE A 143 -6.77 14.76 -4.77
C ILE A 143 -6.95 13.55 -3.84
N PRO A 144 -7.17 12.33 -4.37
CA PRO A 144 -7.28 11.15 -3.53
C PRO A 144 -5.97 10.89 -2.79
N TYR A 145 -6.06 10.32 -1.59
CA TYR A 145 -4.91 10.07 -0.74
C TYR A 145 -4.94 8.68 -0.11
N VAL A 146 -3.76 8.12 0.14
CA VAL A 146 -3.53 6.93 0.97
C VAL A 146 -2.55 7.31 2.06
N ASP A 147 -3.09 7.54 3.24
CA ASP A 147 -2.35 8.05 4.40
C ASP A 147 -2.37 7.05 5.57
N ARG A 148 -1.80 7.45 6.72
CA ARG A 148 -1.84 6.65 7.95
C ARG A 148 -3.25 6.23 8.36
N PHE A 149 -4.25 7.11 8.21
CA PHE A 149 -5.62 6.78 8.59
C PHE A 149 -6.30 5.84 7.59
N SER A 150 -5.95 5.94 6.32
CA SER A 150 -6.37 5.02 5.27
C SER A 150 -5.88 3.61 5.58
N VAL A 151 -4.60 3.49 5.97
CA VAL A 151 -4.01 2.23 6.44
C VAL A 151 -4.66 1.72 7.72
N TRP A 152 -4.92 2.59 8.70
CA TRP A 152 -5.57 2.20 9.95
C TRP A 152 -6.98 1.62 9.73
N ARG A 153 -7.76 2.16 8.77
CA ARG A 153 -9.10 1.67 8.45
C ARG A 153 -9.10 0.41 7.57
N ASN A 154 -8.23 0.38 6.57
CA ASN A 154 -8.29 -0.57 5.46
C ASN A 154 -7.11 -1.55 5.38
N GLY A 155 -6.11 -1.42 6.25
CA GLY A 155 -4.93 -2.28 6.31
C GLY A 155 -3.84 -1.89 5.30
N ALA A 156 -3.03 -2.87 4.88
CA ALA A 156 -1.99 -2.66 3.88
C ALA A 156 -2.60 -2.26 2.52
N HIS A 157 -1.85 -1.49 1.73
CA HIS A 157 -2.28 -1.05 0.41
C HIS A 157 -1.27 -1.43 -0.66
N ALA A 158 -1.76 -1.82 -1.83
CA ALA A 158 -1.00 -2.01 -3.05
C ALA A 158 -1.55 -1.08 -4.13
N ILE A 159 -0.66 -0.39 -4.83
CA ILE A 159 -1.03 0.63 -5.81
C ILE A 159 -0.34 0.31 -7.14
N TRP A 160 -1.10 0.34 -8.22
CA TRP A 160 -0.63 0.22 -9.60
C TRP A 160 -0.89 1.54 -10.33
N LEU A 161 0.11 2.05 -11.02
CA LEU A 161 0.02 3.28 -11.80
C LEU A 161 -0.26 2.89 -13.26
N THR A 162 -1.52 3.03 -13.66
CA THR A 162 -1.98 2.65 -15.00
C THR A 162 -2.22 3.89 -15.85
N THR A 163 -2.37 3.74 -17.17
CA THR A 163 -2.73 4.86 -18.05
C THR A 163 -4.12 5.45 -17.77
N ALA A 164 -5.02 4.67 -17.16
CA ALA A 164 -6.33 5.12 -16.72
C ALA A 164 -6.33 5.80 -15.33
N GLY A 165 -5.16 5.88 -14.69
CA GLY A 165 -4.98 6.42 -13.34
C GLY A 165 -4.52 5.38 -12.31
N PRO A 166 -4.42 5.79 -11.05
CA PRO A 166 -3.94 4.93 -9.97
C PRO A 166 -5.02 3.92 -9.56
N ARG A 167 -4.69 2.63 -9.66
CA ARG A 167 -5.50 1.54 -9.10
C ARG A 167 -5.02 1.21 -7.70
N ILE A 168 -5.90 1.35 -6.72
CA ILE A 168 -5.60 1.13 -5.30
C ILE A 168 -6.33 -0.13 -4.82
N LEU A 169 -5.62 -1.05 -4.18
CA LEU A 169 -6.18 -2.24 -3.54
C LEU A 169 -5.75 -2.28 -2.07
N SER A 170 -6.72 -2.37 -1.16
CA SER A 170 -6.46 -2.52 0.27
C SER A 170 -6.67 -3.97 0.72
N ASP A 171 -6.01 -4.35 1.81
CA ASP A 171 -6.21 -5.67 2.45
C ASP A 171 -7.69 -5.89 2.80
N ARG A 172 -8.35 -4.86 3.36
CA ARG A 172 -9.78 -4.92 3.67
C ARG A 172 -10.65 -5.16 2.44
N ALA A 173 -10.34 -4.55 1.30
CA ALA A 173 -11.10 -4.77 0.05
C ALA A 173 -11.02 -6.22 -0.43
N VAL A 174 -9.86 -6.89 -0.22
CA VAL A 174 -9.70 -8.31 -0.57
C VAL A 174 -10.38 -9.22 0.45
N ARG A 175 -10.29 -8.89 1.74
CA ARG A 175 -10.91 -9.69 2.81
C ARG A 175 -12.43 -9.61 2.79
N GLY A 176 -13.01 -8.44 2.50
CA GLY A 176 -14.44 -8.18 2.56
C GLY A 176 -15.01 -8.23 3.98
N ASP A 177 -16.34 -8.28 4.08
CA ASP A 177 -17.08 -8.20 5.36
C ASP A 177 -17.34 -9.57 6.00
N ARG A 178 -16.31 -10.41 6.08
CA ARG A 178 -16.44 -11.76 6.66
C ARG A 178 -16.47 -11.69 8.19
N PRO A 179 -17.15 -12.61 8.90
CA PRO A 179 -17.32 -12.55 10.37
C PRO A 179 -16.03 -12.49 11.20
N TRP A 180 -14.92 -12.97 10.66
CA TRP A 180 -13.60 -12.96 11.31
C TRP A 180 -12.72 -11.76 10.94
N VAL A 181 -13.19 -10.87 10.06
CA VAL A 181 -12.50 -9.63 9.72
C VAL A 181 -12.89 -8.58 10.77
N PRO A 182 -11.93 -7.96 11.47
CA PRO A 182 -12.26 -6.90 12.42
C PRO A 182 -13.11 -5.80 11.77
N GLY A 183 -14.12 -5.33 12.50
CA GLY A 183 -14.95 -4.19 12.09
C GLY A 183 -14.11 -2.94 11.80
N LEU A 184 -14.71 -1.94 11.17
CA LEU A 184 -14.03 -0.66 11.00
C LEU A 184 -13.67 -0.13 12.40
N PRO A 185 -12.40 0.28 12.61
CA PRO A 185 -12.02 0.75 13.92
C PRO A 185 -12.76 2.06 14.19
N VAL A 186 -13.52 2.07 15.28
CA VAL A 186 -14.30 3.23 15.71
C VAL A 186 -13.38 4.09 16.58
N PRO A 187 -13.29 5.41 16.35
CA PRO A 187 -12.58 6.29 17.27
C PRO A 187 -13.16 6.09 18.67
N ARG A 188 -12.33 5.66 19.62
CA ARG A 188 -12.77 5.55 21.01
C ARG A 188 -13.07 6.97 21.47
N ARG A 189 -14.36 7.29 21.66
CA ARG A 189 -14.76 8.55 22.29
C ARG A 189 -14.26 8.48 23.73
N VAL A 190 -13.10 9.08 23.99
CA VAL A 190 -12.64 9.29 25.36
C VAL A 190 -13.55 10.37 25.90
N VAL A 191 -14.59 9.96 26.63
CA VAL A 191 -15.35 10.88 27.47
C VAL A 191 -14.44 11.11 28.67
N PRO A 192 -13.86 12.31 28.84
CA PRO A 192 -13.05 12.58 30.02
C PRO A 192 -13.94 12.38 31.25
N ASN A 193 -13.53 11.49 32.14
CA ASN A 193 -14.17 11.34 33.46
C ASN A 193 -13.67 12.38 34.46
N LEU A 194 -12.78 13.26 34.02
CA LEU A 194 -12.28 14.38 34.80
C LEU A 194 -13.29 15.53 34.69
N PRO A 195 -13.58 16.23 35.80
CA PRO A 195 -14.35 17.47 35.75
C PRO A 195 -13.68 18.44 34.79
N MET A 196 -14.49 19.22 34.06
CA MET A 196 -13.97 20.31 33.23
C MET A 196 -13.13 21.23 34.11
N ALA A 197 -11.96 21.66 33.61
CA ALA A 197 -11.12 22.60 34.33
C ALA A 197 -11.94 23.83 34.71
N ALA A 198 -11.80 24.28 35.97
CA ALA A 198 -12.39 25.54 36.40
C ALA A 198 -11.86 26.66 35.51
N THR A 199 -12.74 27.52 35.00
CA THR A 199 -12.33 28.75 34.35
C THR A 199 -11.71 29.63 35.42
N ASP A 200 -10.44 29.99 35.27
CA ASP A 200 -9.84 31.02 36.12
C ASP A 200 -10.60 32.32 35.84
N ASP A 201 -11.39 32.77 36.80
CA ASP A 201 -11.94 34.12 36.85
C ASP A 201 -10.76 35.07 37.07
N LEU A 202 -10.12 35.48 35.97
CA LEU A 202 -9.12 36.54 35.98
C LEU A 202 -9.79 37.79 36.56
N PRO A 203 -9.24 38.39 37.64
CA PRO A 203 -9.76 39.65 38.14
C PRO A 203 -9.72 40.70 37.03
N PRO A 204 -10.73 41.59 36.94
CA PRO A 204 -10.71 42.65 35.95
C PRO A 204 -9.40 43.42 36.06
N ALA A 205 -8.74 43.65 34.93
CA ALA A 205 -7.53 44.45 34.87
C ALA A 205 -7.82 45.79 35.55
N LEU A 206 -6.99 46.15 36.53
CA LEU A 206 -7.00 47.48 37.12
C LEU A 206 -6.69 48.47 35.98
N GLU A 207 -7.71 49.19 35.54
CA GLU A 207 -7.55 50.36 34.70
C GLU A 207 -7.00 51.49 35.60
N ASP A 208 -5.75 51.90 35.33
CA ASP A 208 -5.14 53.12 35.87
C ASP A 208 -5.69 54.37 35.17
#